data_AF-A0A7W5AJ38-F1
#
_entry.id   AF-A0A7W5AJ38-F1
#
_cell.length_a   1.000
_cell.length_b   1.000
_cell.length_c   1.000
_cell.angle_alpha   90.00
_cell.angle_beta   90.00
_cell.angle_gamma   90.00
#
_symmetry.space_group_name_H-M   'P 1'
#
loop_
_entity.id
_entity.type
_entity.pdbx_description
1 polymer ?
#
loop_
_entity_poly.entity_id
_entity_poly.type
_entity_poly.pdbx_seq_one_letter_code
_entity_poly.pdbx_strand_id
1 'polypeptide(L)' 'MVINKRWAAFLVAVGVWTWLIWPRFGLAIWKDERSFADGAPTSFLWVHAVLIAASLAIGTGVGVLGVKAWRRAAD' A
#
# COMPACT_ATOMS: atom_id res chain seq x y z
N MET A 1 0.99 -23.75 11.78
CA MET A 1 -0.42 -23.60 11.38
C MET A 1 -0.45 -23.01 9.97
N VAL A 2 -1.05 -23.69 8.99
CA VAL A 2 -1.16 -23.18 7.61
C VAL A 2 -2.33 -22.20 7.57
N ILE A 3 -2.18 -21.06 6.88
CA ILE A 3 -3.23 -20.04 6.71
C ILE A 3 -4.41 -20.67 5.95
N ASN A 4 -5.63 -20.60 6.49
CA ASN A 4 -6.83 -21.10 5.81
C ASN A 4 -7.28 -20.14 4.68
N LYS A 5 -8.15 -20.61 3.78
CA LYS A 5 -8.60 -19.84 2.61
C LYS A 5 -9.20 -18.48 2.98
N ARG A 6 -9.99 -18.38 4.06
CA ARG A 6 -10.60 -17.11 4.51
C ARG A 6 -9.54 -16.06 4.85
N TRP A 7 -8.51 -16.46 5.60
CA TRP A 7 -7.42 -15.56 5.94
C TRP A 7 -6.54 -15.21 4.74
N ALA A 8 -6.31 -16.16 3.83
CA ALA A 8 -5.59 -15.87 2.60
C ALA A 8 -6.33 -14.83 1.73
N ALA A 9 -7.66 -14.96 1.58
CA ALA A 9 -8.48 -13.97 0.89
C ALA A 9 -8.44 -12.60 1.58
N PHE A 10 -8.47 -12.56 2.91
CA PHE A 10 -8.32 -11.32 3.67
C PHE A 10 -6.98 -10.62 3.35
N LEU A 11 -5.87 -11.34 3.33
CA LEU A 11 -4.56 -10.76 2.98
C LEU A 11 -4.53 -10.19 1.56
N VAL A 12 -5.14 -10.88 0.59
CA VAL A 12 -5.29 -10.36 -0.77
C VAL A 12 -6.12 -9.07 -0.77
N ALA A 13 -7.25 -9.07 -0.08
CA ALA A 13 -8.11 -7.89 0.02
C ALA A 13 -7.38 -6.70 0.65
N VAL A 14 -6.57 -6.92 1.69
CA VAL A 14 -5.72 -5.88 2.29
C VAL A 14 -4.70 -5.33 1.29
N GLY A 15 -4.05 -6.19 0.50
CA GLY A 15 -3.15 -5.76 -0.57
C GLY A 15 -3.85 -4.88 -1.62
N VAL A 16 -5.05 -5.30 -2.07
CA VAL A 16 -5.86 -4.53 -3.02
C VAL A 16 -6.30 -3.19 -2.42
N TRP A 17 -6.78 -3.19 -1.18
CA TRP A 17 -7.19 -1.98 -0.47
C TRP A 17 -6.05 -0.97 -0.35
N THR A 18 -4.83 -1.44 -0.04
CA THR A 18 -3.62 -0.61 0.00
C THR A 18 -3.42 0.12 -1.32
N TRP A 19 -3.48 -0.60 -2.45
CA TRP A 19 -3.33 -0.01 -3.78
C TRP A 19 -4.49 0.91 -4.19
N LEU A 20 -5.66 0.77 -3.58
CA LEU A 20 -6.80 1.64 -3.85
C LEU A 20 -6.66 3.01 -3.15
N ILE A 21 -6.12 3.02 -1.93
CA ILE A 21 -6.06 4.21 -1.08
C ILE A 21 -4.80 5.04 -1.35
N TRP A 22 -3.63 4.41 -1.31
CA TRP A 22 -2.36 5.15 -1.26
C TRP A 22 -2.03 5.97 -2.51
N PRO A 23 -2.31 5.52 -3.75
CA PRO A 23 -2.11 6.36 -4.93
C PRO A 23 -3.01 7.60 -4.94
N ARG A 24 -4.27 7.47 -4.48
CA ARG A 24 -5.19 8.62 -4.34
C ARG A 24 -4.71 9.59 -3.26
N PHE A 25 -4.21 9.06 -2.15
CA PHE A 25 -3.60 9.89 -1.11
C PHE A 25 -2.34 10.61 -1.64
N GLY A 26 -1.51 9.93 -2.44
CA GLY A 26 -0.37 10.57 -3.11
C GLY A 26 -0.77 11.73 -4.02
N LEU A 27 -1.86 11.60 -4.77
CA LEU A 27 -2.42 12.70 -5.56
C LEU A 27 -2.93 13.85 -4.68
N ALA A 28 -3.50 13.56 -3.51
CA ALA A 28 -3.93 14.58 -2.56
C ALA A 28 -2.73 15.35 -1.98
N ILE A 29 -1.68 14.63 -1.58
CA ILE A 29 -0.41 15.24 -1.12
C ILE A 29 0.20 16.09 -2.21
N TRP A 30 0.34 15.58 -3.44
CA TRP A 30 0.91 16.35 -4.55
C TRP A 30 0.19 17.68 -4.80
N LYS A 31 -1.13 17.73 -4.56
CA LYS A 31 -1.96 18.94 -4.74
C LYS A 31 -2.03 19.84 -3.51
N ASP A 32 -1.47 19.42 -2.36
CA ASP A 32 -1.45 20.22 -1.14
C ASP A 32 -0.45 21.38 -1.28
N GLU A 33 -0.85 22.58 -0.83
CA GLU A 33 -0.04 23.80 -0.92
C GLU A 33 1.32 23.66 -0.21
N ARG A 34 1.42 22.78 0.80
CA ARG A 34 2.67 22.55 1.55
C ARG A 34 3.68 21.70 0.78
N SER A 35 3.29 21.04 -0.31
CA SER A 35 4.16 20.11 -1.04
C SER A 35 5.28 20.79 -1.81
N PHE A 36 5.06 22.05 -2.20
CA PHE A 36 6.04 22.84 -2.94
C PHE A 36 6.19 24.23 -2.31
N ALA A 37 7.44 24.69 -2.21
CA ALA A 37 7.77 26.05 -1.82
C ALA A 37 8.77 26.60 -2.84
N ASP A 38 8.48 27.77 -3.41
CA ASP A 38 9.31 28.42 -4.44
C ASP A 38 9.66 27.49 -5.62
N GLY A 39 8.71 26.62 -6.00
CA GLY A 39 8.88 25.65 -7.09
C GLY A 39 9.70 24.40 -6.73
N ALA A 40 10.20 24.28 -5.50
CA ALA A 40 10.95 23.12 -5.03
C ALA A 40 10.11 22.21 -4.11
N PRO A 41 10.30 20.88 -4.16
CA PRO A 41 9.62 19.94 -3.27
C PRO A 41 10.07 20.13 -1.82
N THR A 42 9.12 20.19 -0.89
CA THR A 42 9.40 20.37 0.54
C THR A 42 9.60 19.03 1.25
N SER A 43 10.06 19.09 2.52
CA SER A 43 10.10 17.92 3.40
C SER A 43 8.72 17.29 3.60
N PHE A 44 7.63 18.07 3.55
CA PHE A 44 6.27 17.55 3.63
C PHE A 44 5.99 16.56 2.49
N LEU A 45 6.34 16.93 1.25
CA LEU A 45 6.18 16.03 0.10
C LEU A 45 7.06 14.79 0.24
N TRP A 46 8.34 14.96 0.58
CA TRP A 46 9.29 13.84 0.66
C TRP A 46 8.92 12.81 1.72
N VAL A 47 8.55 13.26 2.93
CA VAL A 47 8.13 12.34 4.01
C VAL A 47 6.93 11.51 3.56
N HIS A 48 5.92 12.16 2.99
CA HIS A 48 4.74 11.45 2.53
C HIS A 48 5.04 10.52 1.34
N ALA A 49 5.87 10.94 0.39
CA ALA A 49 6.27 10.10 -0.74
C ALA A 49 6.96 8.81 -0.26
N VAL A 50 7.88 8.91 0.71
CA VAL A 50 8.55 7.74 1.31
C VAL A 50 7.55 6.86 2.06
N LEU A 51 6.66 7.44 2.87
CA LEU A 51 5.63 6.69 3.60
C LEU A 51 4.66 5.96 2.66
N ILE A 52 4.24 6.61 1.57
CA ILE A 52 3.40 6.02 0.52
C ILE A 52 4.14 4.85 -0.14
N ALA A 53 5.38 5.06 -0.56
CA ALA A 53 6.17 4.02 -1.23
C ALA A 53 6.40 2.80 -0.33
N ALA A 54 6.77 3.02 0.94
CA ALA A 54 6.92 1.96 1.93
C ALA A 54 5.60 1.20 2.15
N SER A 55 4.49 1.92 2.28
CA SER A 55 3.16 1.33 2.47
C SER A 55 2.73 0.49 1.27
N LEU A 56 2.96 0.97 0.04
CA LEU A 56 2.70 0.22 -1.19
C LEU A 56 3.56 -1.04 -1.29
N ALA A 57 4.84 -0.96 -0.93
CA ALA A 57 5.73 -2.11 -0.92
C ALA A 57 5.26 -3.17 0.10
N ILE A 58 4.93 -2.75 1.32
CA ILE A 58 4.41 -3.64 2.37
C ILE A 58 3.09 -4.28 1.94
N GLY A 59 2.11 -3.49 1.48
CA GLY A 59 0.80 -4.04 1.06
C GLY A 59 0.90 -4.94 -0.17
N THR A 60 1.84 -4.67 -1.08
CA THR A 60 2.16 -5.60 -2.19
C THR A 60 2.71 -6.91 -1.65
N GLY A 61 3.64 -6.86 -0.69
CA GLY A 61 4.16 -8.04 -0.01
C GLY A 61 3.06 -8.86 0.66
N VAL A 62 2.16 -8.20 1.41
CA VAL A 62 1.00 -8.81 2.06
C VAL A 62 0.07 -9.48 1.03
N GLY A 63 -0.26 -8.79 -0.06
CA GLY A 63 -1.10 -9.34 -1.13
C GLY A 63 -0.48 -10.56 -1.80
N VAL A 64 0.83 -10.50 -2.12
CA VAL A 64 1.58 -11.63 -2.69
C VAL A 64 1.59 -12.83 -1.74
N LEU A 65 1.80 -12.61 -0.43
CA LEU A 65 1.72 -13.65 0.57
C LEU A 65 0.31 -14.24 0.67
N GLY A 66 -0.73 -13.42 0.58
CA GLY A 66 -2.12 -13.86 0.50
C GLY A 66 -2.38 -14.78 -0.69
N VAL A 67 -1.94 -14.40 -1.90
CA VAL A 67 -2.06 -15.24 -3.11
C VAL A 67 -1.28 -16.55 -2.94
N LYS A 68 -0.05 -16.50 -2.41
CA LYS A 68 0.77 -17.68 -2.15
C LYS A 68 0.15 -18.62 -1.13
N ALA A 69 -0.51 -18.08 -0.10
CA ALA A 69 -1.22 -18.85 0.91
C ALA A 69 -2.49 -19.48 0.34
N TRP A 70 -3.28 -18.72 -0.43
CA TRP A 70 -4.50 -19.22 -1.08
C TRP A 70 -4.22 -20.44 -1.95
N ARG A 71 -3.14 -20.41 -2.74
CA ARG A 71 -2.71 -21.53 -3.61
C ARG A 71 -2.25 -22.77 -2.84
N ARG A 72 -1.85 -22.64 -1.57
CA ARG A 72 -1.33 -23.73 -0.73
C ARG A 72 -2.32 -24.24 0.31
N ALA A 73 -3.39 -23.49 0.58
CA ALA A 73 -4.42 -23.90 1.51
C ALA A 73 -5.17 -25.11 0.94
N ALA A 74 -5.07 -26.26 1.61
CA ALA A 74 -6.04 -27.34 1.44
C ALA A 74 -7.41 -26.86 1.94
N ASP A 75 -8.48 -27.28 1.25
CA ASP A 75 -9.86 -26.94 1.59
C ASP A 75 -10.25 -27.38 3.01
#